data_AF-A0AAN0JWX7-F1
#
_entry.id   AF-A0AAN0JWX7-F1
#
_cell.length_a   1.000
_cell.length_b   1.000
_cell.length_c   1.000
_cell.angle_alpha   90.00
_cell.angle_beta   90.00
_cell.angle_gamma   90.00
#
_symmetry.space_group_name_H-M   'P 1'
#
loop_
_entity.id
_entity.type
_entity.pdbx_description
1 polymer ?
#
loop_
_entity_poly.entity_id
_entity_poly.type
_entity_poly.pdbx_seq_one_letter_code
_entity_poly.pdbx_strand_id
1 'polypeptide(L)'
;MASLLQSSSSFAEVSERDLGQFYSNRSAYVISYDKLKEMAGKLKIKEMEYIEFLDTFTKSMSILYLPSIVKDFVILRPVEFINQLSTLFKIPYGKEDFNGVYTMEQLSQNKELANVIADILSSLGMALKTTSDKVDKRISALSGQPSTLLYIPLARSGRILEKSFSTSLYIIFDSKLTLPNFLSFFASELLKLRGFSLLTSGDDHKCHPNVLRVLLITSLGHEYIFFFVFHSIHIEVVIDSYREFGLSNVLEKILFCCQEALSKISSIVTKFSFKLALQCLRPDQVHTSKKIFEELSKKQLCHQCETTVSVVRRKWKETIQKIHEDEETRKGRSK
;
A
#
# COMPACT_ATOMS: atom_id res chain seq x y z
N MET A 1 10.45 36.04 -66.53
CA MET A 1 9.24 36.70 -65.99
C MET A 1 8.82 35.95 -64.74
N ALA A 2 8.49 36.69 -63.67
CA ALA A 2 8.28 36.27 -62.26
C ALA A 2 9.58 35.88 -61.52
N SER A 3 10.17 36.62 -60.56
CA SER A 3 9.70 37.58 -59.53
C SER A 3 8.71 37.00 -58.52
N LEU A 4 9.05 37.18 -57.23
CA LEU A 4 8.31 36.91 -55.97
C LEU A 4 8.39 35.43 -55.55
N LEU A 5 9.07 35.06 -54.45
CA LEU A 5 8.76 35.49 -53.09
C LEU A 5 10.02 35.45 -52.20
N GLN A 6 10.52 36.63 -51.82
CA GLN A 6 11.12 36.83 -50.51
C GLN A 6 9.98 37.14 -49.54
N SER A 7 9.75 36.28 -48.55
CA SER A 7 9.14 36.69 -47.30
C SER A 7 9.87 36.03 -46.14
N SER A 8 10.47 36.90 -45.35
CA SER A 8 10.93 36.70 -43.99
C SER A 8 9.96 35.85 -43.17
N SER A 9 10.45 34.75 -42.61
CA SER A 9 9.98 34.30 -41.30
C SER A 9 11.20 34.05 -40.44
N SER A 10 11.45 34.99 -39.54
CA SER A 10 12.33 34.83 -38.40
C SER A 10 11.71 33.81 -37.45
N PHE A 11 11.80 32.53 -37.79
CA PHE A 11 11.84 31.51 -36.77
C PHE A 11 13.21 31.65 -36.13
N ALA A 12 13.24 32.01 -34.85
CA ALA A 12 14.43 31.86 -34.04
C ALA A 12 14.88 30.40 -34.24
N GLU A 13 15.99 30.22 -34.93
CA GLU A 13 16.73 28.96 -34.96
C GLU A 13 17.09 28.67 -33.50
N VAL A 14 16.23 27.91 -32.82
CA VAL A 14 16.62 27.18 -31.63
C VAL A 14 17.73 26.28 -32.14
N SER A 15 18.96 26.66 -31.81
CA SER A 15 20.13 26.01 -32.38
C SER A 15 20.06 24.52 -32.05
N GLU A 16 20.48 23.65 -32.96
CA GLU A 16 20.65 22.22 -32.67
C GLU A 16 21.57 21.99 -31.45
N ARG A 17 22.31 23.02 -30.99
CA ARG A 17 23.07 22.98 -29.74
C ARG A 17 22.19 23.15 -28.49
N ASP A 18 21.11 23.93 -28.54
CA ASP A 18 20.16 24.08 -27.42
C ASP A 18 19.28 22.84 -27.25
N LEU A 19 18.87 22.22 -28.36
CA LEU A 19 18.23 20.89 -28.35
C LEU A 19 19.26 19.78 -28.04
N GLY A 20 20.49 19.91 -28.51
CA GLY A 20 21.59 18.97 -28.28
C GLY A 20 22.01 18.86 -26.81
N GLN A 21 21.90 19.92 -26.02
CA GLN A 21 22.05 19.83 -24.56
C GLN A 21 20.93 19.04 -23.89
N PHE A 22 19.69 19.10 -24.40
CA PHE A 22 18.61 18.22 -23.93
C PHE A 22 18.83 16.75 -24.29
N TYR A 23 19.38 16.46 -25.47
CA TYR A 23 19.69 15.08 -25.90
C TYR A 23 20.95 14.48 -25.27
N SER A 24 21.88 15.31 -24.78
CA SER A 24 23.01 14.84 -23.97
C SER A 24 22.57 14.33 -22.58
N ASN A 25 21.35 14.67 -22.18
CA ASN A 25 20.72 14.27 -20.92
C ASN A 25 19.60 13.23 -21.21
N ARG A 26 19.95 12.10 -21.85
CA ARG A 26 19.07 10.94 -22.13
C ARG A 26 18.33 10.34 -20.89
N SER A 27 18.45 10.96 -19.72
CA SER A 27 18.17 10.44 -18.38
C SER A 27 16.96 11.07 -17.67
N ALA A 28 16.32 12.12 -18.21
CA ALA A 28 15.20 12.77 -17.52
C ALA A 28 13.86 12.06 -17.83
N TYR A 29 13.50 11.07 -17.00
CA TYR A 29 12.17 10.44 -16.99
C TYR A 29 11.06 11.40 -16.57
N VAL A 30 11.41 12.38 -15.75
CA VAL A 30 10.51 13.35 -15.14
C VAL A 30 11.06 14.76 -15.33
N ILE A 31 10.16 15.73 -15.42
CA ILE A 31 10.46 17.16 -15.40
C ILE A 31 9.59 17.83 -14.36
N SER A 32 10.09 18.84 -13.65
CA SER A 32 9.24 19.62 -12.77
C SER A 32 8.19 20.39 -13.56
N TYR A 33 6.99 20.49 -13.01
CA TYR A 33 5.86 21.21 -13.61
C TYR A 33 6.23 22.67 -13.88
N ASP A 34 6.89 23.33 -12.93
CA ASP A 34 7.30 24.74 -13.05
C ASP A 34 8.29 24.96 -14.20
N LYS A 35 9.24 24.04 -14.38
CA LYS A 35 10.20 24.12 -15.49
C LYS A 35 9.50 23.94 -16.83
N LEU A 36 8.55 23.00 -16.91
CA LEU A 36 7.76 22.80 -18.13
C LEU A 36 6.84 23.99 -18.42
N LYS A 37 6.25 24.60 -17.38
CA LYS A 37 5.46 25.83 -17.46
C LYS A 37 6.29 27.02 -17.95
N GLU A 38 7.52 27.16 -17.45
CA GLU A 38 8.46 28.20 -17.91
C GLU A 38 8.80 28.02 -19.41
N MET A 39 9.03 26.79 -19.85
CA MET A 39 9.28 26.47 -21.27
C MET A 39 8.07 26.81 -22.14
N ALA A 40 6.86 26.46 -21.71
CA ALA A 40 5.62 26.82 -22.40
C ALA A 40 5.44 28.35 -22.50
N GLY A 41 5.78 29.08 -21.43
CA GLY A 41 5.76 30.54 -21.41
C GLY A 41 6.72 31.17 -22.41
N LYS A 42 7.94 30.61 -22.57
CA LYS A 42 8.91 31.04 -23.60
C LYS A 42 8.38 30.84 -25.02
N LEU A 43 7.55 29.82 -25.23
CA LEU A 43 6.88 29.54 -26.50
C LEU A 43 5.57 30.34 -26.68
N LYS A 44 5.24 31.25 -25.75
CA LYS A 44 4.00 32.04 -25.75
C LYS A 44 2.72 31.20 -25.74
N ILE A 45 2.80 29.97 -25.22
CA ILE A 45 1.63 29.11 -25.00
C ILE A 45 0.83 29.69 -23.83
N LYS A 46 -0.48 29.87 -24.01
CA LYS A 46 -1.35 30.37 -22.94
C LYS A 46 -1.57 29.30 -21.88
N GLU A 47 -1.87 29.71 -20.65
CA GLU A 47 -2.08 28.78 -19.53
C GLU A 47 -3.17 27.73 -19.81
N MET A 48 -4.29 28.13 -20.44
CA MET A 48 -5.34 27.20 -20.84
C MET A 48 -4.86 26.19 -21.88
N GLU A 49 -4.13 26.63 -22.90
CA GLU A 49 -3.55 25.77 -23.95
C GLU A 49 -2.54 24.79 -23.35
N TYR A 50 -1.76 25.23 -22.36
CA TYR A 50 -0.81 24.39 -21.63
C TYR A 50 -1.51 23.31 -20.80
N ILE A 51 -2.60 23.64 -20.11
CA ILE A 51 -3.40 22.65 -19.36
C ILE A 51 -4.05 21.64 -20.32
N GLU A 52 -4.62 22.11 -21.43
CA GLU A 52 -5.20 21.24 -22.47
C GLU A 52 -4.14 20.33 -23.10
N PHE A 53 -2.93 20.84 -23.33
CA PHE A 53 -1.79 20.05 -23.78
C PHE A 53 -1.47 18.94 -22.78
N LEU A 54 -1.32 19.26 -21.49
CA LEU A 54 -1.01 18.25 -20.48
C LEU A 54 -2.07 17.16 -20.37
N ASP A 55 -3.35 17.55 -20.39
CA ASP A 55 -4.48 16.60 -20.33
C ASP A 55 -4.55 15.72 -21.59
N THR A 56 -4.47 16.32 -22.78
CA THR A 56 -4.54 15.59 -24.06
C THR A 56 -3.41 14.58 -24.20
N PHE A 57 -2.18 14.99 -23.90
CA PHE A 57 -1.02 14.10 -24.02
C PHE A 57 -0.94 13.07 -22.88
N THR A 58 -1.57 13.33 -21.73
CA THR A 58 -1.77 12.32 -20.67
C THR A 58 -2.77 11.26 -21.12
N LYS A 59 -3.88 11.66 -21.74
CA LYS A 59 -4.89 10.73 -22.30
C LYS A 59 -4.32 9.82 -23.39
N SER A 60 -3.38 10.33 -24.20
CA SER A 60 -2.67 9.53 -25.21
C SER A 60 -1.47 8.74 -24.67
N MET A 61 -1.21 8.78 -23.36
CA MET A 61 -0.03 8.16 -22.71
C MET A 61 1.32 8.60 -23.30
N SER A 62 1.36 9.77 -23.93
CA SER A 62 2.59 10.35 -24.48
C SER A 62 3.43 11.03 -23.41
N ILE A 63 2.76 11.63 -22.43
CA ILE A 63 3.32 12.04 -21.14
C ILE A 63 2.37 11.53 -20.04
N LEU A 64 2.74 11.68 -18.77
CA LEU A 64 1.82 11.48 -17.64
C LEU A 64 1.91 12.67 -16.70
N TYR A 65 0.83 13.45 -16.62
CA TYR A 65 0.62 14.48 -15.62
C TYR A 65 -0.51 14.05 -14.67
N LEU A 66 -0.15 13.78 -13.41
CA LEU A 66 -1.07 13.25 -12.39
C LEU A 66 -1.11 14.19 -11.18
N PRO A 67 -1.71 15.39 -11.30
CA PRO A 67 -1.65 16.42 -10.25
C PRO A 67 -2.34 16.02 -8.94
N SER A 68 -3.22 15.01 -8.96
CA SER A 68 -3.82 14.44 -7.75
C SER A 68 -2.85 13.56 -6.95
N ILE A 69 -1.75 13.12 -7.57
CA ILE A 69 -0.78 12.16 -7.02
C ILE A 69 0.60 12.83 -6.84
N VAL A 70 1.12 13.43 -7.92
CA VAL A 70 2.39 14.15 -7.93
C VAL A 70 2.17 15.51 -8.58
N LYS A 71 2.00 16.55 -7.75
CA LYS A 71 1.66 17.91 -8.20
C LYS A 71 2.79 18.57 -8.98
N ASP A 72 4.02 18.29 -8.59
CA ASP A 72 5.16 19.11 -8.99
C ASP A 72 5.92 18.53 -10.19
N PHE A 73 5.48 17.42 -10.77
CA PHE A 73 6.21 16.71 -11.82
C PHE A 73 5.31 16.22 -12.94
N VAL A 74 5.89 16.18 -14.14
CA VAL A 74 5.35 15.53 -15.35
C VAL A 74 6.32 14.43 -15.76
N ILE A 75 5.80 13.23 -16.01
CA ILE A 75 6.59 12.11 -16.51
C ILE A 75 6.61 12.21 -18.04
N LEU A 76 7.79 12.43 -18.61
CA LEU A 76 7.97 12.63 -20.05
C LEU A 76 8.03 11.32 -20.83
N ARG A 77 8.35 10.20 -20.16
CA ARG A 77 8.54 8.88 -20.76
C ARG A 77 7.73 7.81 -20.01
N PRO A 78 6.40 7.79 -20.17
CA PRO A 78 5.51 6.88 -19.42
C PRO A 78 5.89 5.41 -19.55
N VAL A 79 6.19 4.94 -20.75
CA VAL A 79 6.48 3.51 -21.02
C VAL A 79 7.74 3.07 -20.28
N GLU A 80 8.81 3.83 -20.40
CA GLU A 80 10.08 3.51 -19.74
C GLU A 80 9.99 3.69 -18.22
N PHE A 81 9.20 4.66 -17.75
CA PHE A 81 8.89 4.83 -16.33
C PHE A 81 8.13 3.61 -15.77
N ILE A 82 7.08 3.16 -16.46
CA ILE A 82 6.33 1.94 -16.08
C ILE A 82 7.23 0.71 -16.11
N ASN A 83 8.09 0.59 -17.12
CA ASN A 83 9.07 -0.50 -17.19
C ASN A 83 10.02 -0.46 -15.98
N GLN A 84 10.51 0.72 -15.58
CA GLN A 84 11.31 0.86 -14.36
C GLN A 84 10.51 0.42 -13.12
N LEU A 85 9.27 0.89 -12.95
CA LEU A 85 8.41 0.46 -11.84
C LEU A 85 8.22 -1.06 -11.83
N SER A 86 8.02 -1.68 -12.98
CA SER A 86 7.82 -3.13 -13.10
C SER A 86 9.02 -3.93 -12.60
N THR A 87 10.24 -3.37 -12.69
CA THR A 87 11.45 -4.03 -12.17
C THR A 87 11.47 -4.10 -10.65
N LEU A 88 10.80 -3.16 -9.95
CA LEU A 88 10.70 -3.15 -8.49
C LEU A 88 9.83 -4.30 -7.95
N PHE A 89 9.02 -4.94 -8.79
CA PHE A 89 8.23 -6.10 -8.39
C PHE A 89 8.92 -7.43 -8.69
N LYS A 90 10.11 -7.40 -9.31
CA LYS A 90 10.92 -8.59 -9.55
C LYS A 90 11.84 -8.82 -8.36
N ILE A 91 11.87 -10.06 -7.88
CA ILE A 91 12.85 -10.47 -6.86
C ILE A 91 14.24 -10.27 -7.46
N PRO A 92 15.13 -9.49 -6.81
CA PRO A 92 16.47 -9.28 -7.33
C PRO A 92 17.21 -10.61 -7.48
N TYR A 93 17.92 -10.78 -8.58
CA TYR A 93 18.67 -12.01 -8.85
C TYR A 93 19.62 -12.35 -7.69
N GLY A 94 19.58 -13.60 -7.22
CA GLY A 94 20.36 -14.06 -6.07
C GLY A 94 19.89 -13.58 -4.70
N LYS A 95 18.75 -12.87 -4.60
CA LYS A 95 18.14 -12.45 -3.33
C LYS A 95 16.83 -13.18 -3.06
N GLU A 96 16.92 -14.49 -2.85
CA GLU A 96 15.76 -15.32 -2.48
C GLU A 96 15.12 -14.94 -1.14
N ASP A 97 15.75 -14.05 -0.38
CA ASP A 97 15.30 -13.52 0.92
C ASP A 97 15.00 -12.01 0.89
N PHE A 98 14.70 -11.46 -0.30
CA PHE A 98 14.35 -10.06 -0.40
C PHE A 98 13.02 -9.75 0.27
N ASN A 99 13.05 -8.87 1.26
CA ASN A 99 11.91 -8.53 2.11
C ASN A 99 11.03 -7.38 1.58
N GLY A 100 11.20 -6.98 0.31
CA GLY A 100 10.36 -5.96 -0.32
C GLY A 100 10.64 -4.55 0.20
N VAL A 101 11.77 -4.31 0.87
CA VAL A 101 12.13 -3.01 1.42
C VAL A 101 13.23 -2.37 0.57
N TYR A 102 12.97 -1.17 0.10
CA TYR A 102 13.89 -0.38 -0.71
C TYR A 102 14.35 0.85 0.07
N THR A 103 15.65 1.14 -0.01
CA THR A 103 16.19 2.48 0.27
C THR A 103 15.87 3.41 -0.90
N MET A 104 15.86 4.73 -0.67
CA MET A 104 15.62 5.69 -1.75
C MET A 104 16.67 5.59 -2.86
N GLU A 105 17.92 5.32 -2.49
CA GLU A 105 19.03 5.12 -3.44
C GLU A 105 18.82 3.88 -4.31
N GLN A 106 18.17 2.83 -3.79
CA GLN A 106 17.82 1.64 -4.57
C GLN A 106 16.65 1.87 -5.54
N LEU A 107 15.80 2.87 -5.30
CA LEU A 107 14.74 3.25 -6.24
C LEU A 107 15.30 4.04 -7.43
N SER A 108 16.21 4.98 -7.15
CA SER A 108 16.93 5.74 -8.16
C SER A 108 18.14 6.46 -7.57
N GLN A 109 19.21 6.61 -8.35
CA GLN A 109 20.33 7.49 -8.01
C GLN A 109 19.92 8.98 -8.03
N ASN A 110 18.85 9.32 -8.75
CA ASN A 110 18.24 10.65 -8.72
C ASN A 110 17.20 10.72 -7.60
N LYS A 111 17.47 11.54 -6.57
CA LYS A 111 16.60 11.71 -5.39
C LYS A 111 15.20 12.18 -5.72
N GLU A 112 15.05 13.09 -6.70
CA GLU A 112 13.74 13.59 -7.13
C GLU A 112 12.92 12.46 -7.76
N LEU A 113 13.54 11.69 -8.66
CA LEU A 113 12.89 10.54 -9.29
C LEU A 113 12.52 9.46 -8.26
N ALA A 114 13.39 9.19 -7.28
CA ALA A 114 13.09 8.24 -6.20
C ALA A 114 11.87 8.69 -5.37
N ASN A 115 11.76 9.98 -5.05
CA ASN A 115 10.60 10.54 -4.36
C ASN A 115 9.32 10.40 -5.19
N VAL A 116 9.36 10.76 -6.48
CA VAL A 116 8.22 10.63 -7.40
C VAL A 116 7.75 9.18 -7.49
N ILE A 117 8.67 8.22 -7.63
CA ILE A 117 8.35 6.78 -7.62
C ILE A 117 7.65 6.39 -6.30
N ALA A 118 8.21 6.80 -5.17
CA ALA A 118 7.67 6.47 -3.86
C ALA A 118 6.28 7.10 -3.64
N ASP A 119 6.05 8.32 -4.08
CA ASP A 119 4.75 9.01 -3.98
C ASP A 119 3.69 8.37 -4.87
N ILE A 120 4.03 8.02 -6.12
CA ILE A 120 3.11 7.31 -7.02
C ILE A 120 2.74 5.96 -6.44
N LEU A 121 3.72 5.13 -6.07
CA LEU A 121 3.44 3.80 -5.54
C LEU A 121 2.65 3.85 -4.22
N SER A 122 2.94 4.81 -3.34
CA SER A 122 2.21 4.98 -2.08
C SER A 122 0.77 5.45 -2.31
N SER A 123 0.56 6.39 -3.23
CA SER A 123 -0.77 6.92 -3.55
C SER A 123 -1.65 5.87 -4.24
N LEU A 124 -1.05 4.98 -5.03
CA LEU A 124 -1.74 3.82 -5.62
C LEU A 124 -1.97 2.69 -4.62
N GLY A 125 -1.50 2.82 -3.37
CA GLY A 125 -1.56 1.77 -2.35
C GLY A 125 -0.65 0.58 -2.63
N MET A 126 0.27 0.67 -3.58
CA MET A 126 1.19 -0.43 -3.94
C MET A 126 2.41 -0.50 -3.02
N ALA A 127 2.68 0.59 -2.29
CA ALA A 127 3.81 0.70 -1.37
C ALA A 127 3.46 1.53 -0.13
N LEU A 128 4.37 1.53 0.83
CA LEU A 128 4.30 2.33 2.05
C LEU A 128 5.65 2.98 2.33
N LYS A 129 5.69 4.32 2.38
CA LYS A 129 6.81 5.06 2.97
C LYS A 129 6.89 4.73 4.46
N THR A 130 8.06 4.31 4.91
CA THR A 130 8.30 3.84 6.28
C THR A 130 9.75 4.17 6.69
N THR A 131 10.14 3.77 7.89
CA THR A 131 11.47 3.99 8.46
C THR A 131 12.07 2.67 8.95
N SER A 132 13.39 2.64 9.14
CA SER A 132 14.11 1.43 9.58
C SER A 132 13.54 0.84 10.88
N ASP A 133 13.19 1.68 11.86
CA ASP A 133 12.61 1.26 13.15
C ASP A 133 11.22 0.59 13.03
N LYS A 134 10.54 0.81 11.90
CA LYS A 134 9.21 0.28 11.60
C LYS A 134 9.23 -0.98 10.74
N VAL A 135 10.37 -1.34 10.17
CA VAL A 135 10.48 -2.47 9.23
C VAL A 135 11.08 -3.72 9.89
N ASP A 136 11.95 -3.52 10.87
CA ASP A 136 12.44 -4.61 11.71
C ASP A 136 13.15 -4.04 12.96
N LYS A 137 12.57 -4.26 14.14
CA LYS A 137 13.19 -3.83 15.40
C LYS A 137 14.48 -4.58 15.73
N ARG A 138 14.69 -5.79 15.16
CA ARG A 138 15.91 -6.58 15.35
C ARG A 138 17.00 -6.22 14.34
N ILE A 139 16.68 -5.45 13.29
CA ILE A 139 17.68 -4.82 12.42
C ILE A 139 18.15 -3.50 13.06
N SER A 140 18.70 -3.62 14.27
CA SER A 140 19.60 -2.62 14.86
C SER A 140 20.94 -2.53 14.09
N ALA A 141 21.11 -3.32 13.01
CA ALA A 141 22.26 -3.29 12.10
C ALA A 141 22.17 -2.19 11.02
N LEU A 142 21.03 -1.51 10.86
CA LEU A 142 20.97 -0.26 10.10
C LEU A 142 21.29 0.91 11.04
N SER A 143 22.53 0.93 11.50
CA SER A 143 23.08 1.97 12.37
C SER A 143 23.14 3.31 11.62
N GLY A 144 22.15 4.17 11.85
CA GLY A 144 22.07 5.52 11.30
C GLY A 144 20.77 6.22 11.72
N GLN A 145 20.67 7.53 11.47
CA GLN A 145 19.38 8.25 11.55
C GLN A 145 18.32 7.48 10.75
N PRO A 146 17.03 7.49 11.17
CA PRO A 146 15.97 6.79 10.44
C PRO A 146 15.94 7.26 8.99
N SER A 147 16.40 6.42 8.07
CA SER A 147 16.33 6.71 6.65
C SER A 147 14.92 6.39 6.15
N THR A 148 14.41 7.22 5.25
CA THR A 148 13.14 6.94 4.56
C THR A 148 13.33 5.68 3.72
N LEU A 149 12.47 4.69 3.96
CA LEU A 149 12.40 3.44 3.22
C LEU A 149 11.06 3.36 2.49
N LEU A 150 11.03 2.58 1.43
CA LEU A 150 9.80 2.21 0.74
C LEU A 150 9.58 0.72 0.88
N TYR A 151 8.51 0.34 1.57
CA TYR A 151 8.07 -1.05 1.68
C TYR A 151 7.07 -1.37 0.55
N ILE A 152 7.39 -2.36 -0.28
CA ILE A 152 6.57 -2.88 -1.38
C ILE A 152 6.20 -4.33 -1.04
N PRO A 153 5.00 -4.60 -0.49
CA PRO A 153 4.64 -5.93 -0.01
C PRO A 153 4.73 -7.04 -1.07
N LEU A 154 4.46 -6.70 -2.33
CA LEU A 154 4.50 -7.64 -3.46
C LEU A 154 5.90 -7.95 -3.97
N ALA A 155 6.88 -7.09 -3.70
CA ALA A 155 8.26 -7.32 -4.14
C ALA A 155 8.97 -8.39 -3.28
N ARG A 156 8.31 -8.86 -2.21
CA ARG A 156 8.84 -9.85 -1.29
C ARG A 156 9.03 -11.19 -1.97
N SER A 157 10.16 -11.83 -1.71
CA SER A 157 10.25 -13.27 -1.84
C SER A 157 9.44 -13.93 -0.72
N GLY A 158 8.79 -15.04 -1.03
CA GLY A 158 8.00 -15.76 -0.03
C GLY A 158 7.84 -17.22 -0.41
N ARG A 159 7.71 -18.07 0.60
CA ARG A 159 7.36 -19.48 0.43
C ARG A 159 5.91 -19.68 0.88
N ILE A 160 5.31 -20.78 0.45
CA ILE A 160 3.99 -21.18 0.94
C ILE A 160 4.09 -21.32 2.46
N LEU A 161 3.10 -20.79 3.18
CA LEU A 161 3.02 -21.01 4.62
C LEU A 161 2.67 -22.47 4.88
N GLU A 162 3.62 -23.22 5.44
CA GLU A 162 3.42 -24.64 5.80
C GLU A 162 2.75 -24.81 7.17
N LYS A 163 2.72 -23.77 8.02
CA LYS A 163 2.11 -23.84 9.35
C LYS A 163 0.61 -23.53 9.32
N SER A 164 -0.18 -24.44 9.89
CA SER A 164 -1.54 -24.15 10.35
C SER A 164 -1.46 -23.34 11.64
N PHE A 165 -2.07 -22.15 11.63
CA PHE A 165 -2.15 -21.33 12.83
C PHE A 165 -3.49 -21.54 13.52
N SER A 166 -3.53 -21.43 14.85
CA SER A 166 -4.79 -21.40 15.59
C SER A 166 -5.48 -20.06 15.35
N THR A 167 -6.54 -20.06 14.54
CA THR A 167 -7.15 -18.84 14.00
C THR A 167 -7.89 -18.02 15.04
N SER A 168 -7.83 -16.68 14.92
CA SER A 168 -8.34 -15.77 15.95
C SER A 168 -9.39 -14.76 15.46
N LEU A 169 -9.34 -14.26 14.22
CA LEU A 169 -10.37 -13.37 13.63
C LEU A 169 -10.41 -13.49 12.10
N TYR A 170 -11.61 -13.40 11.52
CA TYR A 170 -11.85 -13.30 10.08
C TYR A 170 -12.47 -11.96 9.72
N ILE A 171 -11.99 -11.35 8.64
CA ILE A 171 -12.58 -10.17 8.02
C ILE A 171 -13.02 -10.60 6.63
N ILE A 172 -14.33 -10.67 6.37
CA ILE A 172 -14.90 -11.26 5.15
C ILE A 172 -15.48 -10.15 4.28
N PHE A 173 -15.22 -10.23 2.98
CA PHE A 173 -15.70 -9.27 1.99
C PHE A 173 -16.86 -9.85 1.18
N ASP A 174 -17.74 -8.96 0.71
CA ASP A 174 -18.85 -9.30 -0.18
C ASP A 174 -18.45 -9.49 -1.65
N SER A 175 -17.24 -9.06 -2.00
CA SER A 175 -16.70 -9.03 -3.34
C SER A 175 -15.38 -9.81 -3.41
N LYS A 176 -15.14 -10.49 -4.54
CA LYS A 176 -13.81 -11.04 -4.84
C LYS A 176 -12.86 -9.87 -5.05
N LEU A 177 -11.88 -9.76 -4.18
CA LEU A 177 -10.88 -8.72 -4.21
C LEU A 177 -9.54 -9.37 -4.46
N THR A 178 -9.04 -9.17 -5.67
CA THR A 178 -7.67 -9.51 -6.03
C THR A 178 -6.91 -8.21 -6.14
N LEU A 179 -6.43 -7.65 -5.02
CA LEU A 179 -5.58 -6.46 -5.11
C LEU A 179 -4.42 -6.48 -4.10
N PRO A 180 -3.20 -6.19 -4.56
CA PRO A 180 -2.04 -5.99 -3.70
C PRO A 180 -2.12 -4.76 -2.80
N ASN A 181 -3.03 -3.83 -3.11
CA ASN A 181 -3.15 -2.56 -2.42
C ASN A 181 -3.54 -2.70 -0.94
N PHE A 182 -4.17 -3.82 -0.59
CA PHE A 182 -4.73 -4.02 0.74
C PHE A 182 -3.62 -4.24 1.77
N LEU A 183 -2.58 -4.99 1.41
CA LEU A 183 -1.42 -5.21 2.27
C LEU A 183 -0.80 -3.88 2.71
N SER A 184 -0.61 -2.95 1.78
CA SER A 184 -0.03 -1.64 2.07
C SER A 184 -0.95 -0.78 2.93
N PHE A 185 -2.27 -0.82 2.71
CA PHE A 185 -3.22 -0.07 3.55
C PHE A 185 -3.22 -0.58 5.00
N PHE A 186 -3.29 -1.90 5.19
CA PHE A 186 -3.22 -2.50 6.52
C PHE A 186 -1.88 -2.23 7.19
N ALA A 187 -0.76 -2.38 6.46
CA ALA A 187 0.56 -2.03 6.96
C ALA A 187 0.63 -0.55 7.36
N SER A 188 0.09 0.37 6.54
CA SER A 188 0.08 1.80 6.81
C SER A 188 -0.63 2.12 8.13
N GLU A 189 -1.83 1.58 8.33
CA GLU A 189 -2.60 1.84 9.55
C GLU A 189 -1.98 1.23 10.80
N LEU A 190 -1.40 0.03 10.70
CA LEU A 190 -0.71 -0.60 11.82
C LEU A 190 0.56 0.17 12.20
N LEU A 191 1.36 0.61 11.23
CA LEU A 191 2.64 1.29 11.49
C LEU A 191 2.49 2.72 12.02
N LYS A 192 1.33 3.37 11.86
CA LYS A 192 1.03 4.66 12.53
C LYS A 192 1.06 4.55 14.05
N LEU A 193 0.73 3.38 14.60
CA LEU A 193 0.67 3.20 16.04
C LEU A 193 2.07 2.99 16.63
N ARG A 194 2.31 3.60 17.80
CA ARG A 194 3.55 3.38 18.56
C ARG A 194 3.66 1.93 19.00
N GLY A 195 4.86 1.35 18.87
CA GLY A 195 5.14 -0.02 19.28
C GLY A 195 5.00 -1.05 18.15
N PHE A 196 4.29 -0.70 17.07
CA PHE A 196 4.15 -1.54 15.88
C PHE A 196 5.35 -1.44 14.94
N SER A 197 5.78 -2.60 14.42
CA SER A 197 6.77 -2.75 13.36
C SER A 197 6.42 -3.95 12.48
N LEU A 198 6.76 -3.90 11.19
CA LEU A 198 6.80 -5.08 10.34
C LEU A 198 7.90 -6.02 10.84
N LEU A 199 7.70 -7.31 10.65
CA LEU A 199 8.76 -8.29 10.83
C LEU A 199 9.10 -8.82 9.45
N THR A 200 10.28 -8.42 8.97
CA THR A 200 10.73 -8.73 7.61
C THR A 200 11.86 -9.76 7.58
N SER A 201 12.51 -10.05 8.70
CA SER A 201 13.53 -11.10 8.84
C SER A 201 13.11 -12.24 9.79
N GLY A 202 13.70 -13.42 9.58
CA GLY A 202 13.56 -14.62 10.41
C GLY A 202 13.65 -15.92 9.60
N ASP A 203 14.63 -16.78 9.92
CA ASP A 203 14.94 -18.01 9.18
C ASP A 203 13.79 -19.04 9.14
N ASP A 204 12.91 -19.03 10.14
CA ASP A 204 11.86 -20.06 10.26
C ASP A 204 10.62 -19.81 9.39
N HIS A 205 10.37 -18.58 8.92
CA HIS A 205 9.11 -18.22 8.26
C HIS A 205 9.29 -17.21 7.13
N LYS A 206 9.74 -17.68 5.95
CA LYS A 206 9.61 -16.94 4.68
C LYS A 206 8.13 -16.82 4.30
N CYS A 207 7.43 -15.84 4.87
CA CYS A 207 5.99 -15.66 4.66
C CYS A 207 5.68 -15.36 3.18
N HIS A 208 4.63 -16.00 2.66
CA HIS A 208 4.12 -15.73 1.32
C HIS A 208 3.79 -14.23 1.13
N PRO A 209 3.90 -13.64 -0.08
CA PRO A 209 3.66 -12.21 -0.30
C PRO A 209 2.27 -11.71 0.11
N ASN A 210 1.29 -12.61 0.24
CA ASN A 210 -0.06 -12.31 0.75
C ASN A 210 -0.14 -12.25 2.28
N VAL A 211 0.96 -12.38 3.02
CA VAL A 211 0.94 -12.41 4.49
C VAL A 211 1.73 -11.26 5.06
N LEU A 212 1.06 -10.42 5.85
CA LEU A 212 1.70 -9.34 6.60
C LEU A 212 2.00 -9.84 8.02
N ARG A 213 3.27 -9.83 8.41
CA ARG A 213 3.72 -10.18 9.76
C ARG A 213 4.07 -8.91 10.52
N VAL A 214 3.49 -8.76 11.71
CA VAL A 214 3.58 -7.53 12.49
C VAL A 214 3.91 -7.84 13.94
N LEU A 215 4.87 -7.11 14.49
CA LEU A 215 5.22 -7.11 15.91
C LEU A 215 4.64 -5.87 16.57
N LEU A 216 3.93 -6.07 17.67
CA LEU A 216 3.59 -5.01 18.61
C LEU A 216 4.40 -5.19 19.90
N ILE A 217 5.13 -4.16 20.29
CA ILE A 217 5.71 -4.04 21.63
C ILE A 217 4.92 -3.00 22.41
N THR A 218 4.28 -3.41 23.51
CA THR A 218 3.52 -2.51 24.38
C THR A 218 4.43 -1.60 25.21
N SER A 219 3.86 -0.59 25.87
CA SER A 219 4.61 0.30 26.77
C SER A 219 5.28 -0.44 27.93
N LEU A 220 4.78 -1.62 28.28
CA LEU A 220 5.34 -2.49 29.33
C LEU A 220 6.37 -3.50 28.77
N GLY A 221 6.73 -3.38 27.49
CA GLY A 221 7.71 -4.26 26.85
C GLY A 221 7.17 -5.64 26.46
N HIS A 222 5.84 -5.85 26.49
CA HIS A 222 5.26 -7.12 26.05
C HIS A 222 5.19 -7.19 24.53
N GLU A 223 5.66 -8.31 23.98
CA GLU A 223 5.64 -8.60 22.55
C GLU A 223 4.40 -9.39 22.15
N TYR A 224 3.78 -8.98 21.04
CA TYR A 224 2.68 -9.67 20.39
C TYR A 224 2.97 -9.79 18.90
N ILE A 225 2.88 -11.01 18.37
CA ILE A 225 3.13 -11.26 16.94
C ILE A 225 1.81 -11.61 16.27
N PHE A 226 1.50 -10.83 15.22
CA PHE A 226 0.30 -11.00 14.41
C PHE A 226 0.68 -11.38 12.98
N PHE A 227 -0.13 -12.25 12.39
CA PHE A 227 -0.16 -12.48 10.95
C PHE A 227 -1.51 -12.05 10.39
N PHE A 228 -1.47 -11.30 9.29
CA PHE A 228 -2.64 -11.00 8.47
C PHE A 228 -2.47 -11.77 7.17
N VAL A 229 -3.26 -12.81 6.97
CA VAL A 229 -3.23 -13.66 5.77
C VAL A 229 -4.33 -13.19 4.84
N PHE A 230 -3.95 -12.65 3.68
CA PHE A 230 -4.88 -12.09 2.72
C PHE A 230 -5.29 -13.18 1.72
N HIS A 231 -6.59 -13.46 1.67
CA HIS A 231 -7.22 -14.33 0.68
C HIS A 231 -8.13 -13.49 -0.22
N SER A 232 -8.61 -14.10 -1.31
CA SER A 232 -9.42 -13.40 -2.32
C SER A 232 -10.74 -12.83 -1.80
N ILE A 233 -11.28 -13.34 -0.70
CA ILE A 233 -12.59 -12.95 -0.15
C ILE A 233 -12.58 -12.76 1.36
N HIS A 234 -11.44 -12.93 2.01
CA HIS A 234 -11.30 -12.69 3.45
C HIS A 234 -9.85 -12.43 3.85
N ILE A 235 -9.67 -11.82 5.02
CA ILE A 235 -8.38 -11.72 5.72
C ILE A 235 -8.49 -12.54 7.00
N GLU A 236 -7.49 -13.36 7.27
CA GLU A 236 -7.32 -14.05 8.54
C GLU A 236 -6.35 -13.29 9.41
N VAL A 237 -6.76 -12.92 10.62
CA VAL A 237 -5.88 -12.33 11.62
C VAL A 237 -5.57 -13.40 12.66
N VAL A 238 -4.29 -13.73 12.73
CA VAL A 238 -3.73 -14.77 13.58
C VAL A 238 -2.83 -14.13 14.61
N ILE A 239 -2.88 -14.65 15.84
CA ILE A 239 -1.96 -14.29 16.91
C ILE A 239 -1.04 -15.48 17.18
N ASP A 240 0.25 -15.32 16.88
CA ASP A 240 1.25 -16.39 16.96
C ASP A 240 1.85 -16.50 18.37
N SER A 241 2.09 -15.35 18.99
CA SER A 241 2.62 -15.24 20.34
C SER A 241 1.94 -14.08 21.04
N TYR A 242 1.46 -14.32 22.26
CA TYR A 242 0.77 -13.32 23.06
C TYR A 242 0.97 -13.51 24.57
N ARG A 243 0.72 -12.44 25.31
CA ARG A 243 0.52 -12.47 26.76
C ARG A 243 -0.92 -12.09 27.09
N GLU A 244 -1.56 -12.80 28.01
CA GLU A 244 -2.95 -12.54 28.38
C GLU A 244 -3.16 -11.13 28.97
N PHE A 245 -2.16 -10.63 29.69
CA PHE A 245 -2.16 -9.31 30.32
C PHE A 245 -2.26 -8.22 29.25
N GLY A 246 -3.26 -7.33 29.34
CA GLY A 246 -3.44 -6.25 28.35
C GLY A 246 -3.90 -6.69 26.95
N LEU A 247 -4.17 -7.99 26.75
CA LEU A 247 -4.57 -8.54 25.45
C LEU A 247 -5.81 -7.82 24.87
N SER A 248 -6.85 -7.55 25.66
CA SER A 248 -8.07 -6.89 25.16
C SER A 248 -7.78 -5.52 24.53
N ASN A 249 -6.93 -4.71 25.15
CA ASN A 249 -6.52 -3.41 24.61
C ASN A 249 -5.70 -3.56 23.33
N VAL A 250 -4.93 -4.64 23.21
CA VAL A 250 -4.20 -4.96 21.98
C VAL A 250 -5.18 -5.34 20.87
N LEU A 251 -6.16 -6.21 21.15
CA LEU A 251 -7.17 -6.61 20.16
C LEU A 251 -7.99 -5.42 19.66
N GLU A 252 -8.39 -4.51 20.57
CA GLU A 252 -9.10 -3.28 20.23
C GLU A 252 -8.30 -2.40 19.27
N LYS A 253 -6.99 -2.22 19.52
CA LYS A 253 -6.10 -1.48 18.61
C LYS A 253 -5.99 -2.14 17.24
N ILE A 254 -5.91 -3.47 17.20
CA ILE A 254 -5.87 -4.21 15.93
C ILE A 254 -7.17 -4.00 15.16
N LEU A 255 -8.35 -4.10 15.80
CA LEU A 255 -9.63 -3.85 15.14
C LEU A 255 -9.73 -2.43 14.61
N PHE A 256 -9.31 -1.45 15.40
CA PHE A 256 -9.30 -0.05 14.99
C PHE A 256 -8.45 0.14 13.73
N CYS A 257 -7.22 -0.39 13.70
CA CYS A 257 -6.38 -0.34 12.49
C CYS A 257 -7.02 -1.05 11.29
N CYS A 258 -7.66 -2.21 11.50
CA CYS A 258 -8.39 -2.89 10.44
C CYS A 258 -9.54 -2.03 9.91
N GLN A 259 -10.34 -1.42 10.77
CA GLN A 259 -11.46 -0.57 10.39
C GLN A 259 -10.99 0.66 9.58
N GLU A 260 -9.93 1.33 10.02
CA GLU A 260 -9.33 2.46 9.28
C GLU A 260 -8.82 2.02 7.90
N ALA A 261 -8.13 0.87 7.82
CA ALA A 261 -7.64 0.35 6.56
C ALA A 261 -8.80 0.00 5.60
N LEU A 262 -9.86 -0.60 6.13
CA LEU A 262 -11.07 -0.95 5.38
C LEU A 262 -11.86 0.28 4.94
N SER A 263 -11.88 1.35 5.75
CA SER A 263 -12.50 2.63 5.38
C SER A 263 -11.77 3.30 4.23
N LYS A 264 -10.43 3.23 4.20
CA LYS A 264 -9.66 3.68 3.03
C LYS A 264 -10.00 2.87 1.78
N ILE A 265 -10.12 1.56 1.90
CA ILE A 265 -10.50 0.68 0.79
C ILE A 265 -11.90 1.02 0.28
N SER A 266 -12.87 1.25 1.17
CA SER A 266 -14.25 1.57 0.79
C SER A 266 -14.37 2.92 0.04
N SER A 267 -13.44 3.85 0.26
CA SER A 267 -13.38 5.11 -0.49
C SER A 267 -12.92 4.94 -1.94
N ILE A 268 -12.24 3.82 -2.25
CA ILE A 268 -11.65 3.54 -3.58
C ILE A 268 -12.51 2.52 -4.34
N VAL A 269 -13.01 1.50 -3.65
CA VAL A 269 -13.76 0.39 -4.26
C VAL A 269 -15.26 0.62 -4.10
N THR A 270 -15.93 0.90 -5.22
CA THR A 270 -17.40 1.03 -5.25
C THR A 270 -18.08 -0.27 -4.84
N LYS A 271 -19.12 -0.19 -3.99
CA LYS A 271 -19.88 -1.33 -3.46
C LYS A 271 -19.04 -2.33 -2.64
N PHE A 272 -18.03 -1.84 -1.93
CA PHE A 272 -17.28 -2.65 -0.98
C PHE A 272 -18.01 -2.70 0.37
N SER A 273 -18.32 -3.90 0.85
CA SER A 273 -18.72 -4.11 2.25
C SER A 273 -17.94 -5.26 2.88
N PHE A 274 -17.80 -5.19 4.20
CA PHE A 274 -17.11 -6.20 4.97
C PHE A 274 -17.91 -6.60 6.20
N LYS A 275 -17.64 -7.80 6.69
CA LYS A 275 -18.15 -8.31 7.96
C LYS A 275 -16.99 -8.87 8.78
N LEU A 276 -17.06 -8.67 10.10
CA LEU A 276 -16.16 -9.34 11.03
C LEU A 276 -16.80 -10.68 11.42
N ALA A 277 -16.00 -11.74 11.44
CA ALA A 277 -16.44 -13.08 11.79
C ALA A 277 -15.41 -13.76 12.68
N LEU A 278 -15.89 -14.62 13.58
CA LEU A 278 -15.05 -15.53 14.35
C LEU A 278 -15.35 -16.95 13.83
N GLN A 279 -14.39 -17.61 13.18
CA GLN A 279 -14.62 -18.92 12.61
C GLN A 279 -14.89 -19.96 13.71
N CYS A 280 -15.84 -20.84 13.40
CA CYS A 280 -16.31 -21.94 14.25
C CYS A 280 -15.96 -23.32 13.67
N LEU A 281 -15.29 -23.35 12.53
CA LEU A 281 -15.15 -24.51 11.68
C LEU A 281 -13.69 -24.96 11.68
N ARG A 282 -13.50 -26.27 11.85
CA ARG A 282 -12.20 -26.92 11.79
C ARG A 282 -11.50 -26.57 10.45
N PRO A 283 -10.15 -26.49 10.43
CA PRO A 283 -9.36 -26.10 9.26
C PRO A 283 -9.58 -26.93 7.99
N ASP A 284 -10.31 -28.04 8.07
CA ASP A 284 -10.51 -29.06 7.05
C ASP A 284 -11.63 -28.76 6.03
N GLN A 285 -12.33 -27.62 6.09
CA GLN A 285 -13.37 -27.27 5.10
C GLN A 285 -13.08 -26.01 4.27
N VAL A 286 -12.55 -26.25 3.06
CA VAL A 286 -12.17 -25.32 1.98
C VAL A 286 -13.33 -24.43 1.44
N HIS A 287 -14.55 -24.54 1.96
CA HIS A 287 -15.73 -23.79 1.50
C HIS A 287 -16.32 -22.82 2.54
N THR A 288 -15.51 -22.38 3.50
CA THR A 288 -15.98 -21.67 4.70
C THR A 288 -16.50 -20.26 4.44
N SER A 289 -15.83 -19.45 3.64
CA SER A 289 -16.13 -18.01 3.51
C SER A 289 -17.48 -17.71 2.84
N LYS A 290 -17.86 -18.47 1.80
CA LYS A 290 -19.19 -18.33 1.17
C LYS A 290 -20.33 -18.76 2.11
N LYS A 291 -20.15 -19.89 2.82
CA LYS A 291 -21.09 -20.35 3.86
C LYS A 291 -21.21 -19.37 5.02
N ILE A 292 -20.09 -18.82 5.50
CA ILE A 292 -20.09 -17.81 6.55
C ILE A 292 -20.83 -16.55 6.08
N PHE A 293 -20.61 -16.08 4.86
CA PHE A 293 -21.31 -14.89 4.36
C PHE A 293 -22.83 -15.11 4.23
N GLU A 294 -23.25 -16.27 3.73
CA GLU A 294 -24.65 -16.69 3.64
C GLU A 294 -25.31 -16.85 5.03
N GLU A 295 -24.59 -17.39 6.02
CA GLU A 295 -25.08 -17.52 7.40
C GLU A 295 -25.14 -16.17 8.14
N LEU A 296 -24.12 -15.31 7.98
CA LEU A 296 -24.09 -13.95 8.54
C LEU A 296 -25.14 -13.02 7.91
N SER A 297 -25.74 -13.39 6.78
CA SER A 297 -26.86 -12.64 6.18
C SER A 297 -28.18 -12.83 6.96
N LYS A 298 -28.27 -13.84 7.82
CA LYS A 298 -29.46 -14.19 8.63
C LYS A 298 -29.50 -13.53 10.02
N LYS A 299 -28.80 -12.39 10.20
CA LYS A 299 -28.76 -11.52 11.41
C LYS A 299 -27.95 -11.98 12.64
N GLN A 300 -27.20 -13.07 12.60
CA GLN A 300 -26.27 -13.40 13.69
C GLN A 300 -24.83 -13.06 13.29
N LEU A 301 -24.28 -11.98 13.84
CA LEU A 301 -22.91 -11.48 13.62
C LEU A 301 -21.82 -12.43 14.17
N CYS A 302 -22.20 -13.34 15.07
CA CYS A 302 -21.32 -14.35 15.62
C CYS A 302 -22.06 -15.68 15.58
N HIS A 303 -21.61 -16.60 14.74
CA HIS A 303 -22.01 -17.99 14.91
C HIS A 303 -21.33 -18.49 16.21
N GLN A 304 -22.11 -19.00 17.17
CA GLN A 304 -21.58 -19.60 18.38
C GLN A 304 -21.05 -20.99 18.04
N CYS A 305 -19.79 -21.28 18.39
CA CYS A 305 -19.31 -22.66 18.49
C CYS A 305 -19.09 -22.97 19.95
N GLU A 306 -19.81 -23.97 20.46
CA GLU A 306 -19.84 -24.32 21.88
C GLU A 306 -18.62 -25.11 22.34
N THR A 307 -17.68 -25.47 21.44
CA THR A 307 -16.76 -26.58 21.70
C THR A 307 -15.31 -26.22 22.03
N THR A 308 -14.85 -24.96 21.89
CA THR A 308 -13.49 -24.56 22.31
C THR A 308 -13.40 -23.09 22.75
N VAL A 309 -13.23 -22.89 24.06
CA VAL A 309 -13.20 -21.58 24.73
C VAL A 309 -11.75 -21.08 24.88
N SER A 310 -11.09 -20.76 23.76
CA SER A 310 -9.80 -20.06 23.84
C SER A 310 -9.99 -18.67 24.48
N VAL A 311 -9.11 -18.28 25.42
CA VAL A 311 -9.12 -16.95 26.07
C VAL A 311 -9.03 -15.83 25.03
N VAL A 312 -8.20 -16.02 24.00
CA VAL A 312 -8.05 -15.09 22.88
C VAL A 312 -9.38 -14.90 22.15
N ARG A 313 -10.08 -16.01 21.86
CA ARG A 313 -11.37 -16.00 21.17
C ARG A 313 -12.45 -15.30 21.98
N ARG A 314 -12.51 -15.55 23.30
CA ARG A 314 -13.46 -14.87 24.20
C ARG A 314 -13.25 -13.36 24.17
N LYS A 315 -11.99 -12.92 24.26
CA LYS A 315 -11.63 -11.50 24.20
C LYS A 315 -11.93 -10.87 22.84
N TRP A 316 -11.72 -11.58 21.73
CA TRP A 316 -12.17 -11.11 20.41
C TRP A 316 -13.67 -10.87 20.37
N LYS A 317 -14.47 -11.82 20.85
CA LYS A 317 -15.93 -11.71 20.90
C LYS A 317 -16.36 -10.50 21.71
N GLU A 318 -15.85 -10.37 22.93
CA GLU A 318 -16.15 -9.24 23.82
C GLU A 318 -15.80 -7.89 23.16
N THR A 319 -14.64 -7.82 22.50
CA THR A 319 -14.19 -6.58 21.85
C THR A 319 -15.06 -6.22 20.65
N ILE A 320 -15.39 -7.18 19.79
CA ILE A 320 -16.26 -6.95 18.62
C ILE A 320 -17.66 -6.52 19.05
N GLN A 321 -18.22 -7.19 20.07
CA GLN A 321 -19.55 -6.87 20.58
C GLN A 321 -19.59 -5.43 21.14
N LYS A 322 -18.59 -5.04 21.94
CA LYS A 322 -18.49 -3.68 22.48
C LYS A 322 -18.45 -2.62 21.38
N ILE A 323 -17.64 -2.82 20.34
CA ILE A 323 -17.55 -1.89 19.20
C ILE A 323 -18.91 -1.74 18.50
N HIS A 324 -19.65 -2.85 18.36
CA HIS A 324 -20.97 -2.82 17.73
C HIS A 324 -21.99 -2.02 18.57
N GLU A 325 -22.04 -2.27 19.88
CA GLU A 325 -22.89 -1.54 20.83
C GLU A 325 -22.60 -0.03 20.80
N ASP A 326 -21.32 0.35 20.73
CA ASP A 326 -20.89 1.75 20.61
C ASP A 326 -21.33 2.39 19.27
N GLU A 327 -21.26 1.66 18.15
CA GLU A 327 -21.72 2.14 16.84
C GLU A 327 -23.24 2.32 16.77
N GLU A 328 -24.01 1.39 17.31
CA GLU A 328 -25.48 1.51 17.37
C GLU A 328 -25.90 2.71 18.24
N THR A 329 -25.21 2.91 19.37
CA THR A 329 -25.43 4.06 20.25
C THR A 329 -25.11 5.39 19.55
N ARG A 330 -24.04 5.44 18.73
CA ARG A 330 -23.71 6.63 17.92
C ARG A 330 -24.77 6.92 16.86
N LYS A 331 -25.24 5.91 16.14
CA LYS A 331 -26.30 6.07 15.11
C LYS A 331 -27.64 6.49 15.71
N GLY A 332 -27.94 6.07 16.94
CA GLY A 332 -29.14 6.47 17.68
C GLY A 332 -29.12 7.91 18.19
N ARG A 333 -27.94 8.55 18.32
CA ARG A 333 -27.79 9.95 18.75
C ARG A 333 -27.74 10.96 17.60
N SER A 334 -27.57 10.47 16.37
CA SER A 334 -27.57 11.30 15.14
C SER A 334 -28.94 11.33 14.45
N LYS A 335 -29.96 10.73 15.06
CA LYS A 335 -31.38 10.89 14.74
C LYS A 335 -32.01 11.77 15.80
#